data_AF-A0A8B9SVI2-F1
#
_entry.id   AF-A0A8B9SVI2-F1
#
_cell.length_a   1.000
_cell.length_b   1.000
_cell.length_c   1.000
_cell.angle_alpha   90.00
_cell.angle_beta   90.00
_cell.angle_gamma   90.00
#
_symmetry.space_group_name_H-M   'P 1'
#
loop_
_entity.id
_entity.type
_entity.pdbx_description
1 polymer ?
#
loop_
_entity_poly.entity_id
_entity_poly.type
_entity_poly.pdbx_seq_one_letter_code
_entity_poly.pdbx_strand_id
1 'polypeptide(L)'
;MSQSGASRLAGSPQLHGGSLLALLGPERGSGGELAPAPSPPSPPTLLEGDWEGREELRLRELEEARARAAQMEKTMRWWSDCTANWREKWSKVRAERNRAREEVRQLRHRLEALTKELAGLRRERQEGLQERQQLGRQLARLRGQDHSPDADTNGDGEADAEREPVRDVGAEAPHKAKELELVENILKSKQEGAESWEQRGAPGTRASFSRQERSRLLWEDVSVIEEDATKITALKLRLDESQKVLLKEREDKLALSKNIEKLEGELSQWKIKYEELNKNKQEVMKQLNILKEIHQDELGRISEDLEDELGARSSMDKKLAELRMEMERLQAENAAEWGRRERLETEKLNLERENKKLRAQIEDLEEVLARKRRQTASALDTDLKTIQAELFEKNKELADLKHIHTKLKKQYQEKMAELAHANRRVEQHEGEVKKLRLRVEELKKELAQAEDELDEAHNQARKLQRSFQVQLEHLQSRLRRQQSTPLFGKMRSTRFGPDDPGDGTSDPDEDEDLQIQVP
;
A
#
# COMPACT_ATOMS: atom_id res chain seq x y z
N MET A 1 -14.70 11.68 40.74
CA MET A 1 -13.46 10.89 40.97
C MET A 1 -12.71 10.82 39.65
N SER A 2 -11.46 11.24 39.60
CA SER A 2 -10.69 11.35 38.36
C SER A 2 -9.61 10.27 38.30
N GLN A 3 -9.47 9.60 37.15
CA GLN A 3 -8.32 8.73 36.88
C GLN A 3 -7.69 9.10 35.54
N SER A 4 -6.48 9.66 35.58
CA SER A 4 -5.63 9.86 34.41
C SER A 4 -4.72 8.66 34.24
N GLY A 5 -5.01 7.79 33.26
CA GLY A 5 -4.10 6.72 32.86
C GLY A 5 -2.90 7.26 32.11
N ALA A 6 -1.74 7.36 32.77
CA ALA A 6 -0.55 7.96 32.17
C ALA A 6 0.16 7.02 31.17
N SER A 7 0.24 7.44 29.91
CA SER A 7 1.04 6.74 28.89
C SER A 7 2.54 6.86 29.19
N ARG A 8 3.18 5.73 29.54
CA ARG A 8 4.65 5.68 29.71
C ARG A 8 5.34 5.80 28.35
N LEU A 9 6.00 6.93 28.11
CA LEU A 9 6.93 7.08 27.00
C LEU A 9 8.19 6.25 27.28
N ALA A 10 8.51 5.30 26.40
CA ALA A 10 9.82 4.65 26.41
C ALA A 10 10.90 5.64 25.95
N GLY A 11 11.97 5.78 26.71
CA GLY A 11 13.03 6.75 26.43
C GLY A 11 13.91 6.31 25.26
N SER A 12 14.22 7.24 24.34
CA SER A 12 15.23 7.05 23.31
C SER A 12 16.64 7.03 23.93
N PRO A 13 17.52 6.07 23.59
CA PRO A 13 18.91 6.10 24.03
C PRO A 13 19.68 7.21 23.31
N GLN A 14 20.43 8.04 24.06
CA GLN A 14 21.34 9.01 23.44
C GLN A 14 22.66 8.32 23.04
N LEU A 15 22.87 8.17 21.74
CA LEU A 15 24.17 7.76 21.19
C LEU A 15 25.17 8.90 21.37
N HIS A 16 26.15 8.69 22.24
CA HIS A 16 27.27 9.63 22.42
C HIS A 16 28.25 9.47 21.26
N GLY A 17 28.71 10.60 20.70
CA GLY A 17 29.69 10.61 19.60
C GLY A 17 31.10 10.24 20.05
N GLY A 18 31.38 8.95 20.20
CA GLY A 18 32.73 8.43 20.46
C GLY A 18 33.57 8.37 19.19
N SER A 19 34.77 8.97 19.20
CA SER A 19 35.68 8.95 18.05
C SER A 19 36.16 7.54 17.73
N LEU A 20 35.97 7.10 16.49
CA LEU A 20 36.42 5.79 15.99
C LEU A 20 37.61 5.92 15.01
N LEU A 21 38.57 6.78 15.38
CA LEU A 21 39.71 7.17 14.53
C LEU A 21 41.03 7.07 15.33
N ALA A 22 41.35 5.84 15.78
CA ALA A 22 42.50 5.56 16.65
C ALA A 22 43.05 4.12 16.48
N LEU A 23 43.15 3.62 15.24
CA LEU A 23 43.59 2.23 14.97
C LEU A 23 44.41 2.04 13.67
N LEU A 24 45.06 3.11 13.19
CA LEU A 24 46.07 3.04 12.12
C LEU A 24 47.24 3.97 12.47
N GLY A 25 48.32 3.40 13.01
CA GLY A 25 49.59 4.06 13.27
C GLY A 25 50.74 3.09 12.99
N PRO A 26 51.75 3.46 12.17
CA PRO A 26 52.82 2.53 11.78
C PRO A 26 53.98 2.55 12.78
N GLU A 27 54.09 1.50 13.60
CA GLU A 27 55.28 1.25 14.42
C GLU A 27 56.52 1.00 13.56
N ARG A 28 57.68 1.52 13.98
CA ARG A 28 58.88 1.59 13.12
C ARG A 28 60.18 1.42 13.91
N GLY A 29 60.72 0.20 13.91
CA GLY A 29 62.04 -0.15 14.45
C GLY A 29 62.20 -1.66 14.63
N SER A 30 63.40 -2.24 14.67
CA SER A 30 64.75 -1.70 14.39
C SER A 30 65.73 -2.84 14.09
N GLY A 31 66.77 -2.56 13.29
CA GLY A 31 68.08 -3.24 13.29
C GLY A 31 68.15 -4.78 13.20
N GLY A 32 68.42 -5.30 12.00
CA GLY A 32 68.96 -6.64 11.76
C GLY A 32 70.05 -6.59 10.69
N GLU A 33 71.07 -7.45 10.78
CA GLU A 33 72.35 -7.27 10.06
C GLU A 33 72.33 -7.66 8.57
N LEU A 34 73.33 -7.13 7.84
CA LEU A 34 73.55 -7.37 6.42
C LEU A 34 74.21 -8.73 6.17
N ALA A 35 73.56 -9.58 5.38
CA ALA A 35 74.19 -10.69 4.67
C ALA A 35 73.99 -10.50 3.15
N PRO A 36 75.02 -10.68 2.30
CA PRO A 36 74.88 -10.51 0.86
C PRO A 36 74.07 -11.67 0.26
N ALA A 37 73.00 -11.36 -0.46
CA ALA A 37 72.22 -12.36 -1.18
C ALA A 37 73.02 -12.95 -2.36
N PRO A 38 72.97 -14.27 -2.61
CA PRO A 38 73.53 -14.85 -3.83
C PRO A 38 72.75 -14.38 -5.07
N SER A 39 73.44 -14.30 -6.20
CA SER A 39 72.85 -13.91 -7.49
C SER A 39 71.69 -14.83 -7.90
N PRO A 40 70.60 -14.29 -8.49
CA PRO A 40 69.49 -15.11 -8.94
C PRO A 40 69.92 -16.06 -10.06
N PRO A 41 69.52 -17.34 -10.04
CA PRO A 41 69.65 -18.21 -11.20
C PRO A 41 68.72 -17.73 -12.32
N SER A 42 69.13 -17.97 -13.57
CA SER A 42 68.30 -17.72 -14.76
C SER A 42 66.95 -18.47 -14.66
N PRO A 43 65.85 -17.91 -15.19
CA PRO A 43 64.52 -18.48 -15.01
C PRO A 43 64.40 -19.89 -15.64
N PRO A 44 63.90 -20.89 -14.90
CA PRO A 44 63.50 -22.16 -15.49
C PRO A 44 62.27 -21.95 -16.39
N THR A 45 62.39 -22.29 -17.67
CA THR A 45 61.29 -22.20 -18.64
C THR A 45 60.29 -23.34 -18.43
N LEU A 46 59.51 -23.28 -17.35
CA LEU A 46 58.53 -24.30 -16.98
C LEU A 46 57.17 -23.69 -16.60
N LEU A 47 56.16 -24.07 -17.38
CA LEU A 47 54.73 -24.07 -17.06
C LEU A 47 54.04 -22.70 -16.89
N GLU A 48 53.62 -22.12 -18.02
CA GLU A 48 52.57 -21.08 -18.06
C GLU A 48 51.26 -21.56 -17.40
N GLY A 49 50.93 -22.86 -17.51
CA GLY A 49 49.69 -23.43 -16.99
C GLY A 49 49.47 -23.36 -15.46
N ASP A 50 50.53 -23.25 -14.64
CA ASP A 50 50.35 -23.03 -13.18
C ASP A 50 49.99 -21.57 -12.87
N TRP A 51 50.32 -20.63 -13.76
CA TRP A 51 49.84 -19.26 -13.69
C TRP A 51 48.39 -19.15 -14.16
N GLU A 52 48.03 -19.83 -15.25
CA GLU A 52 46.64 -19.90 -15.74
C GLU A 52 45.70 -20.46 -14.66
N GLY A 53 46.06 -21.59 -14.02
CA GLY A 53 45.26 -22.18 -12.94
C GLY A 53 45.11 -21.28 -11.70
N ARG A 54 46.13 -20.47 -11.37
CA ARG A 54 46.08 -19.50 -10.25
C ARG A 54 45.25 -18.27 -10.58
N GLU A 55 45.38 -17.73 -11.78
CA GLU A 55 44.57 -16.58 -12.22
C GLU A 55 43.11 -17.01 -12.44
N GLU A 56 42.85 -18.23 -12.92
CA GLU A 56 41.50 -18.84 -12.92
C GLU A 56 40.89 -18.92 -11.51
N LEU A 57 41.65 -19.39 -10.52
CA LEU A 57 41.18 -19.47 -9.13
C LEU A 57 40.86 -18.07 -8.59
N ARG A 58 41.76 -17.12 -8.81
CA ARG A 58 41.60 -15.70 -8.44
C ARG A 58 40.40 -15.05 -9.13
N LEU A 59 40.14 -15.36 -10.40
CA LEU A 59 38.97 -14.89 -11.13
C LEU A 59 37.68 -15.47 -10.53
N ARG A 60 37.65 -16.76 -10.18
CA ARG A 60 36.52 -17.38 -9.47
C ARG A 60 36.29 -16.77 -8.08
N GLU A 61 37.35 -16.47 -7.32
CA GLU A 61 37.25 -15.76 -6.04
C GLU A 61 36.71 -14.33 -6.21
N LEU A 62 37.15 -13.60 -7.25
CA LEU A 62 36.64 -12.27 -7.58
C LEU A 62 35.18 -12.31 -8.05
N GLU A 63 34.77 -13.33 -8.79
CA GLU A 63 33.37 -13.57 -9.19
C GLU A 63 32.50 -13.92 -7.98
N GLU A 64 32.97 -14.76 -7.06
CA GLU A 64 32.23 -15.05 -5.83
C GLU A 64 32.13 -13.81 -4.92
N ALA A 65 33.20 -13.02 -4.80
CA ALA A 65 33.17 -11.75 -4.09
C ALA A 65 32.17 -10.75 -4.71
N ARG A 66 32.12 -10.66 -6.05
CA ARG A 66 31.12 -9.86 -6.80
C ARG A 66 29.70 -10.39 -6.57
N ALA A 67 29.50 -11.71 -6.56
CA ALA A 67 28.19 -12.33 -6.32
C ALA A 67 27.69 -12.07 -4.89
N ARG A 68 28.58 -12.23 -3.89
CA ARG A 68 28.32 -11.90 -2.48
C ARG A 68 27.97 -10.41 -2.33
N ALA A 69 28.74 -9.51 -2.95
CA ALA A 69 28.47 -8.06 -2.95
C ALA A 69 27.13 -7.71 -3.61
N ALA A 70 26.82 -8.27 -4.79
CA ALA A 70 25.55 -8.06 -5.47
C ALA A 70 24.35 -8.58 -4.66
N GLN A 71 24.53 -9.65 -3.87
CA GLN A 71 23.51 -10.13 -2.94
C GLN A 71 23.34 -9.19 -1.74
N MET A 72 24.42 -8.65 -1.18
CA MET A 72 24.36 -7.60 -0.15
C MET A 72 23.66 -6.34 -0.66
N GLU A 73 23.91 -5.91 -1.91
CA GLU A 73 23.20 -4.78 -2.50
C GLU A 73 21.69 -5.02 -2.61
N LYS A 74 21.24 -6.21 -3.07
CA LYS A 74 19.81 -6.56 -3.11
C LYS A 74 19.19 -6.47 -1.71
N THR A 75 19.89 -6.98 -0.69
CA THR A 75 19.45 -6.90 0.71
C THR A 75 19.37 -5.43 1.19
N MET A 76 20.36 -4.59 0.89
CA MET A 76 20.31 -3.16 1.24
C MET A 76 19.22 -2.39 0.50
N ARG A 77 18.99 -2.67 -0.80
CA ARG A 77 17.87 -2.10 -1.56
C ARG A 77 16.54 -2.48 -0.93
N TRP A 78 16.33 -3.76 -0.61
CA TRP A 78 15.12 -4.23 0.07
C TRP A 78 14.88 -3.54 1.42
N TRP A 79 15.90 -3.40 2.29
CA TRP A 79 15.78 -2.65 3.54
C TRP A 79 15.48 -1.15 3.31
N SER A 80 16.06 -0.53 2.28
CA SER A 80 15.77 0.84 1.87
C SER A 80 14.30 0.99 1.45
N ASP A 81 13.81 0.10 0.59
CA ASP A 81 12.46 0.12 0.05
C ASP A 81 11.40 -0.14 1.14
N CYS A 82 11.65 -1.11 2.04
CA CYS A 82 10.83 -1.31 3.23
C CYS A 82 10.78 -0.06 4.11
N THR A 83 11.91 0.62 4.31
CA THR A 83 12.00 1.84 5.11
C THR A 83 11.29 3.02 4.43
N ALA A 84 11.40 3.15 3.10
CA ALA A 84 10.71 4.17 2.31
C ALA A 84 9.19 3.96 2.34
N ASN A 85 8.72 2.73 2.07
CA ASN A 85 7.32 2.33 2.10
C ASN A 85 6.68 2.58 3.49
N TRP A 86 7.41 2.29 4.57
CA TRP A 86 7.00 2.58 5.94
C TRP A 86 6.91 4.10 6.20
N ARG A 87 7.94 4.88 5.84
CA ARG A 87 7.92 6.36 5.95
C ARG A 87 6.76 6.97 5.17
N GLU A 88 6.47 6.46 3.98
CA GLU A 88 5.39 6.93 3.11
C GLU A 88 4.02 6.65 3.75
N LYS A 89 3.75 5.40 4.16
CA LYS A 89 2.51 5.01 4.86
C LYS A 89 2.29 5.84 6.14
N TRP A 90 3.32 6.01 6.96
CA TRP A 90 3.24 6.87 8.15
C TRP A 90 3.12 8.35 7.82
N SER A 91 3.49 8.80 6.62
CA SER A 91 3.25 10.19 6.19
C SER A 91 1.83 10.37 5.67
N LYS A 92 1.28 9.41 4.93
CA LYS A 92 -0.14 9.35 4.52
C LYS A 92 -1.08 9.36 5.73
N VAL A 93 -0.90 8.42 6.67
CA VAL A 93 -1.72 8.35 7.91
C VAL A 93 -1.60 9.63 8.76
N ARG A 94 -0.40 10.24 8.84
CA ARG A 94 -0.24 11.55 9.52
C ARG A 94 -0.93 12.69 8.80
N ALA A 95 -0.92 12.70 7.45
CA ALA A 95 -1.58 13.70 6.63
C ALA A 95 -3.11 13.58 6.72
N GLU A 96 -3.67 12.38 6.58
CA GLU A 96 -5.10 12.09 6.75
C GLU A 96 -5.60 12.50 8.14
N ARG A 97 -4.89 12.07 9.20
CA ARG A 97 -5.17 12.48 10.59
C ARG A 97 -5.10 14.00 10.78
N ASN A 98 -4.16 14.68 10.13
CA ASN A 98 -4.05 16.14 10.20
C ASN A 98 -5.18 16.82 9.42
N ARG A 99 -5.57 16.28 8.27
CA ARG A 99 -6.65 16.76 7.43
C ARG A 99 -8.01 16.63 8.11
N ALA A 100 -8.33 15.46 8.67
CA ALA A 100 -9.55 15.26 9.46
C ALA A 100 -9.60 16.20 10.70
N ARG A 101 -8.45 16.50 11.32
CA ARG A 101 -8.36 17.51 12.40
C ARG A 101 -8.65 18.92 11.90
N GLU A 102 -8.28 19.26 10.66
CA GLU A 102 -8.55 20.56 10.06
C GLU A 102 -10.00 20.68 9.58
N GLU A 103 -10.55 19.64 8.96
CA GLU A 103 -11.96 19.55 8.58
C GLU A 103 -12.86 19.70 9.83
N VAL A 104 -12.50 19.09 10.97
CA VAL A 104 -13.18 19.31 12.26
C VAL A 104 -13.03 20.76 12.78
N ARG A 105 -11.91 21.47 12.53
CA ARG A 105 -11.82 22.91 12.84
C ARG A 105 -12.72 23.73 11.94
N GLN A 106 -12.71 23.48 10.63
CA GLN A 106 -13.51 24.21 9.65
C GLN A 106 -15.01 24.05 9.91
N LEU A 107 -15.46 22.83 10.22
CA LEU A 107 -16.84 22.54 10.60
C LEU A 107 -17.25 23.25 11.90
N ARG A 108 -16.36 23.37 12.89
CA ARG A 108 -16.61 24.17 14.12
C ARG A 108 -16.76 25.65 13.81
N HIS A 109 -15.83 26.26 13.07
CA HIS A 109 -15.93 27.67 12.69
C HIS A 109 -17.20 27.95 11.86
N ARG A 110 -17.59 27.03 10.97
CA ARG A 110 -18.82 27.16 10.18
C ARG A 110 -20.09 27.00 11.03
N LEU A 111 -20.08 26.11 12.02
CA LEU A 111 -21.17 25.99 13.00
C LEU A 111 -21.28 27.25 13.87
N GLU A 112 -20.16 27.82 14.30
CA GLU A 112 -20.14 29.09 15.03
C GLU A 112 -20.64 30.27 14.19
N ALA A 113 -20.31 30.32 12.89
CA ALA A 113 -20.82 31.32 11.96
C ALA A 113 -22.34 31.21 11.80
N LEU A 114 -22.85 30.02 11.44
CA LEU A 114 -24.29 29.75 11.32
C LEU A 114 -25.04 30.01 12.64
N THR A 115 -24.40 29.77 13.80
CA THR A 115 -24.97 30.09 15.12
C THR A 115 -25.08 31.60 15.35
N LYS A 116 -24.08 32.39 14.90
CA LYS A 116 -24.11 33.86 14.95
C LYS A 116 -25.14 34.44 13.99
N GLU A 117 -25.27 33.88 12.78
CA GLU A 117 -26.29 34.24 11.79
C GLU A 117 -27.71 33.95 12.32
N LEU A 118 -27.95 32.76 12.87
CA LEU A 118 -29.21 32.42 13.55
C LEU A 118 -29.49 33.28 14.78
N ALA A 119 -28.48 33.88 15.40
CA ALA A 119 -28.63 34.87 16.47
C ALA A 119 -28.79 36.31 15.96
N GLY A 120 -28.46 36.60 14.68
CA GLY A 120 -28.82 37.82 13.95
C GLY A 120 -30.30 37.79 13.56
N LEU A 121 -30.69 36.81 12.75
CA LEU A 121 -32.07 36.60 12.28
C LEU A 121 -33.10 36.53 13.43
N ARG A 122 -32.72 36.01 14.60
CA ARG A 122 -33.58 36.03 15.80
C ARG A 122 -33.77 37.42 16.41
N ARG A 123 -32.75 38.28 16.38
CA ARG A 123 -32.83 39.68 16.83
C ARG A 123 -33.61 40.52 15.84
N GLU A 124 -33.29 40.42 14.55
CA GLU A 124 -34.04 41.08 13.45
C GLU A 124 -35.53 40.72 13.50
N ARG A 125 -35.87 39.44 13.74
CA ARG A 125 -37.26 39.00 13.96
C ARG A 125 -37.88 39.62 15.23
N GLN A 126 -37.13 39.76 16.32
CA GLN A 126 -37.63 40.40 17.55
C GLN A 126 -37.79 41.91 17.39
N GLU A 127 -36.92 42.56 16.61
CA GLU A 127 -36.96 43.98 16.27
C GLU A 127 -38.18 44.27 15.37
N GLY A 128 -38.34 43.55 14.26
CA GLY A 128 -39.54 43.66 13.41
C GLY A 128 -40.86 43.29 14.11
N LEU A 129 -40.84 42.41 15.10
CA LEU A 129 -42.01 42.17 15.97
C LEU A 129 -42.30 43.34 16.92
N GLN A 130 -41.26 43.99 17.46
CA GLN A 130 -41.42 45.21 18.26
C GLN A 130 -41.91 46.39 17.40
N GLU A 131 -41.40 46.54 16.18
CA GLU A 131 -41.87 47.56 15.22
C GLU A 131 -43.34 47.35 14.86
N ARG A 132 -43.76 46.12 14.53
CA ARG A 132 -45.19 45.81 14.28
C ARG A 132 -46.07 46.08 15.51
N GLN A 133 -45.57 45.87 16.73
CA GLN A 133 -46.28 46.28 17.96
C GLN A 133 -46.32 47.80 18.14
N GLN A 134 -45.25 48.53 17.80
CA GLN A 134 -45.21 49.99 17.87
C GLN A 134 -46.14 50.63 16.84
N LEU A 135 -46.10 50.18 15.58
CA LEU A 135 -47.01 50.59 14.52
C LEU A 135 -48.46 50.24 14.87
N GLY A 136 -48.73 49.05 15.43
CA GLY A 136 -50.05 48.69 15.94
C GLY A 136 -50.56 49.64 17.03
N ARG A 137 -49.68 50.07 17.96
CA ARG A 137 -50.02 51.08 18.98
C ARG A 137 -50.21 52.48 18.39
N GLN A 138 -49.50 52.85 17.33
CA GLN A 138 -49.68 54.13 16.63
C GLN A 138 -51.01 54.15 15.85
N LEU A 139 -51.31 53.08 15.10
CA LEU A 139 -52.60 52.90 14.41
C LEU A 139 -53.77 52.89 15.39
N ALA A 140 -53.62 52.24 16.56
CA ALA A 140 -54.63 52.27 17.61
C ALA A 140 -54.84 53.68 18.21
N ARG A 141 -53.78 54.50 18.33
CA ARG A 141 -53.92 55.91 18.74
C ARG A 141 -54.62 56.76 17.68
N LEU A 142 -54.28 56.59 16.40
CA LEU A 142 -54.92 57.30 15.30
C LEU A 142 -56.41 56.93 15.19
N ARG A 143 -56.74 55.63 15.21
CA ARG A 143 -58.14 55.15 15.25
C ARG A 143 -58.88 55.64 16.49
N GLY A 144 -58.21 55.70 17.65
CA GLY A 144 -58.75 56.27 18.89
C GLY A 144 -58.84 57.80 18.92
N GLN A 145 -58.34 58.49 17.89
CA GLN A 145 -58.42 59.96 17.73
C GLN A 145 -59.43 60.36 16.65
N ASP A 146 -59.95 59.40 15.87
CA ASP A 146 -60.78 59.59 14.68
C ASP A 146 -62.18 58.95 14.81
N HIS A 147 -62.65 58.73 16.04
CA HIS A 147 -64.00 58.23 16.35
C HIS A 147 -64.70 59.10 17.41
N SER A 148 -65.66 59.90 16.95
CA SER A 148 -66.90 60.10 17.72
C SER A 148 -67.67 58.77 17.71
N PRO A 149 -68.31 58.34 18.82
CA PRO A 149 -68.88 57.00 18.91
C PRO A 149 -70.25 56.92 18.24
N ASP A 150 -70.35 56.21 17.11
CA ASP A 150 -71.62 55.72 16.57
C ASP A 150 -71.45 54.29 16.00
N ALA A 151 -72.35 53.40 16.45
CA ALA A 151 -72.76 52.08 15.95
C ALA A 151 -71.73 51.02 15.46
N ASP A 152 -71.81 49.85 16.12
CA ASP A 152 -71.82 48.49 15.58
C ASP A 152 -70.72 47.99 14.61
N THR A 153 -69.96 46.97 15.04
CA THR A 153 -70.20 45.57 14.57
C THR A 153 -69.35 44.50 15.28
N ASN A 154 -69.86 43.27 15.21
CA ASN A 154 -69.18 41.96 15.31
C ASN A 154 -68.55 41.53 16.65
N GLY A 155 -69.17 40.50 17.24
CA GLY A 155 -68.48 39.43 17.97
C GLY A 155 -68.43 38.15 17.12
N ASP A 156 -67.42 37.34 17.38
CA ASP A 156 -67.24 35.91 17.05
C ASP A 156 -67.38 35.43 15.58
N GLY A 157 -66.24 34.99 15.04
CA GLY A 157 -66.13 34.18 13.82
C GLY A 157 -65.06 33.09 14.01
N GLU A 158 -65.49 31.87 14.32
CA GLU A 158 -64.66 30.67 14.51
C GLU A 158 -64.65 29.80 13.22
N ALA A 159 -63.87 28.69 13.23
CA ALA A 159 -63.62 27.72 12.15
C ALA A 159 -62.73 28.26 11.00
N ASP A 160 -61.46 27.86 10.88
CA ASP A 160 -60.96 26.53 10.51
C ASP A 160 -61.47 26.01 9.14
N ALA A 161 -60.54 25.73 8.22
CA ALA A 161 -60.76 25.03 6.96
C ALA A 161 -59.42 24.54 6.37
N GLU A 162 -59.33 23.25 6.05
CA GLU A 162 -58.14 22.64 5.46
C GLU A 162 -58.10 22.68 3.91
N ARG A 163 -56.87 22.47 3.42
CA ARG A 163 -56.36 22.14 2.08
C ARG A 163 -57.30 21.57 0.99
N GLU A 164 -56.95 21.97 -0.25
CA GLU A 164 -56.93 21.17 -1.50
C GLU A 164 -58.28 20.69 -2.10
N PRO A 165 -58.33 20.23 -3.38
CA PRO A 165 -57.32 20.26 -4.44
C PRO A 165 -57.76 21.02 -5.71
N VAL A 166 -56.88 21.02 -6.73
CA VAL A 166 -57.15 21.47 -8.10
C VAL A 166 -58.39 20.78 -8.70
N ARG A 167 -59.18 21.52 -9.49
CA ARG A 167 -60.16 20.94 -10.42
C ARG A 167 -59.97 21.52 -11.82
N ASP A 168 -59.68 20.62 -12.76
CA ASP A 168 -59.60 20.88 -14.20
C ASP A 168 -61.01 21.01 -14.79
N VAL A 169 -61.25 22.03 -15.62
CA VAL A 169 -62.58 22.30 -16.24
C VAL A 169 -62.43 22.84 -17.65
N GLY A 170 -62.57 21.92 -18.61
CA GLY A 170 -63.36 22.09 -19.84
C GLY A 170 -63.11 23.35 -20.69
N ALA A 171 -62.23 23.22 -21.69
CA ALA A 171 -62.21 24.13 -22.82
C ALA A 171 -63.37 23.83 -23.79
N GLU A 172 -64.36 24.72 -23.87
CA GLU A 172 -65.24 24.86 -25.04
C GLU A 172 -65.18 26.30 -25.57
N ALA A 173 -65.16 26.44 -26.90
CA ALA A 173 -65.23 27.75 -27.56
C ALA A 173 -66.69 28.22 -27.69
N PRO A 174 -66.92 29.53 -27.86
CA PRO A 174 -67.41 29.90 -29.18
C PRO A 174 -66.89 31.24 -29.74
N HIS A 175 -67.05 31.34 -31.06
CA HIS A 175 -66.89 32.52 -31.92
C HIS A 175 -67.21 33.89 -31.30
N LYS A 176 -66.34 34.87 -31.59
CA LYS A 176 -66.67 36.05 -32.42
C LYS A 176 -65.43 36.86 -32.84
N ALA A 177 -64.94 36.59 -34.04
CA ALA A 177 -64.03 37.50 -34.74
C ALA A 177 -64.84 38.40 -35.68
N LYS A 178 -65.12 39.64 -35.23
CA LYS A 178 -65.66 40.80 -36.00
C LYS A 178 -65.96 41.95 -35.04
N GLU A 179 -65.04 42.92 -34.90
CA GLU A 179 -65.30 44.33 -34.50
C GLU A 179 -64.04 45.22 -34.33
N LEU A 180 -62.86 44.80 -34.84
CA LEU A 180 -61.61 45.61 -34.82
C LEU A 180 -61.03 45.85 -36.23
N GLU A 181 -61.88 46.22 -37.19
CA GLU A 181 -61.48 46.54 -38.57
C GLU A 181 -62.28 47.74 -39.15
N LEU A 182 -62.55 48.77 -38.34
CA LEU A 182 -63.45 49.86 -38.76
C LEU A 182 -63.08 51.30 -38.32
N VAL A 183 -61.82 51.56 -37.95
CA VAL A 183 -61.37 52.90 -37.49
C VAL A 183 -60.29 53.54 -38.39
N GLU A 184 -59.47 52.76 -39.09
CA GLU A 184 -58.31 53.30 -39.82
C GLU A 184 -58.61 53.82 -41.25
N ASN A 185 -59.80 53.55 -41.80
CA ASN A 185 -60.12 53.79 -43.23
C ASN A 185 -60.99 55.04 -43.52
N ILE A 186 -61.05 56.05 -42.63
CA ILE A 186 -61.78 57.32 -42.88
C ILE A 186 -60.87 58.55 -42.73
N LEU A 187 -59.70 58.56 -43.38
CA LEU A 187 -58.89 59.79 -43.51
C LEU A 187 -57.94 59.83 -44.73
N LYS A 188 -58.42 59.43 -45.92
CA LYS A 188 -57.84 59.77 -47.23
C LYS A 188 -58.88 59.67 -48.35
N SER A 189 -58.68 60.47 -49.41
CA SER A 189 -59.50 60.57 -50.61
C SER A 189 -60.95 61.07 -50.42
N LYS A 190 -61.15 62.38 -50.60
CA LYS A 190 -61.99 62.85 -51.71
C LYS A 190 -61.50 64.22 -52.21
N GLN A 191 -61.30 64.34 -53.51
CA GLN A 191 -60.86 65.56 -54.20
C GLN A 191 -61.87 65.89 -55.32
N GLU A 192 -62.09 67.19 -55.53
CA GLU A 192 -62.82 67.81 -56.66
C GLU A 192 -64.33 67.54 -56.86
N GLY A 193 -65.03 68.55 -57.39
CA GLY A 193 -66.38 68.44 -57.96
C GLY A 193 -67.35 69.60 -57.68
N ALA A 194 -67.65 70.39 -58.73
CA ALA A 194 -68.87 71.21 -58.93
C ALA A 194 -69.15 72.44 -58.02
N GLU A 195 -68.70 73.60 -58.50
CA GLU A 195 -69.50 74.80 -58.89
C GLU A 195 -70.52 75.50 -57.94
N SER A 196 -70.37 76.83 -57.89
CA SER A 196 -71.39 77.89 -58.06
C SER A 196 -72.70 77.88 -57.23
N TRP A 197 -73.01 79.02 -56.59
CA TRP A 197 -74.09 79.93 -57.03
C TRP A 197 -74.11 81.19 -56.14
N GLU A 198 -73.90 82.36 -56.73
CA GLU A 198 -74.20 83.66 -56.10
C GLU A 198 -75.70 84.02 -56.22
N GLN A 199 -76.05 85.19 -55.67
CA GLN A 199 -77.32 85.91 -55.81
C GLN A 199 -78.42 85.50 -54.79
N ARG A 200 -79.38 86.37 -54.44
CA ARG A 200 -79.71 87.68 -55.03
C ARG A 200 -80.18 88.69 -53.99
N GLY A 201 -79.69 89.93 -54.10
CA GLY A 201 -80.30 91.09 -53.45
C GLY A 201 -81.33 91.75 -54.36
N ALA A 202 -82.59 91.82 -53.91
CA ALA A 202 -83.64 92.69 -54.46
C ALA A 202 -84.75 92.82 -53.40
N PRO A 203 -85.34 94.02 -53.25
CA PRO A 203 -86.71 94.16 -53.73
C PRO A 203 -86.94 95.49 -54.46
N GLY A 204 -87.98 95.56 -55.29
CA GLY A 204 -88.46 96.80 -55.87
C GLY A 204 -89.99 96.89 -55.83
N THR A 205 -90.57 98.02 -56.21
CA THR A 205 -91.96 98.05 -56.69
C THR A 205 -92.30 99.29 -57.51
N ARG A 206 -93.01 99.04 -58.61
CA ARG A 206 -93.93 99.92 -59.36
C ARG A 206 -93.43 101.20 -60.07
N ALA A 207 -93.89 101.30 -61.32
CA ALA A 207 -94.04 102.51 -62.13
C ALA A 207 -95.50 103.05 -61.99
N SER A 208 -96.03 104.08 -62.68
CA SER A 208 -95.75 104.63 -64.01
C SER A 208 -96.31 106.05 -64.22
N PHE A 209 -95.86 106.72 -65.30
CA PHE A 209 -96.42 107.93 -65.93
C PHE A 209 -96.29 109.26 -65.13
N SER A 210 -96.33 110.47 -65.73
CA SER A 210 -96.67 110.85 -67.12
C SER A 210 -95.62 111.79 -67.80
N ARG A 211 -96.04 112.81 -68.58
CA ARG A 211 -95.28 113.37 -69.73
C ARG A 211 -95.54 114.87 -69.98
N GLN A 212 -94.48 115.62 -70.33
CA GLN A 212 -94.45 116.81 -71.21
C GLN A 212 -94.97 118.20 -70.72
N GLU A 213 -94.02 119.09 -70.38
CA GLU A 213 -93.69 120.36 -71.10
C GLU A 213 -94.84 121.27 -71.66
N ARG A 214 -94.88 122.57 -71.27
CA ARG A 214 -94.51 123.77 -72.12
C ARG A 214 -95.29 125.09 -71.85
N SER A 215 -94.55 126.22 -71.88
CA SER A 215 -94.95 127.61 -72.27
C SER A 215 -95.75 128.57 -71.36
N ARG A 216 -95.17 129.79 -71.21
CA ARG A 216 -95.78 131.16 -71.21
C ARG A 216 -96.76 131.58 -70.11
N LEU A 217 -96.96 132.89 -69.82
CA LEU A 217 -96.17 134.15 -69.78
C LEU A 217 -97.17 135.29 -69.49
N LEU A 218 -96.94 136.14 -68.48
CA LEU A 218 -97.79 137.28 -68.05
C LEU A 218 -99.23 136.87 -67.61
N TRP A 219 -99.94 137.55 -66.71
CA TRP A 219 -99.80 138.91 -66.15
C TRP A 219 -99.87 138.82 -64.60
N GLU A 220 -98.81 139.20 -63.89
CA GLU A 220 -98.64 140.51 -63.21
C GLU A 220 -99.28 140.62 -61.80
N ASP A 221 -98.38 140.54 -60.81
CA ASP A 221 -98.28 141.45 -59.64
C ASP A 221 -99.32 141.43 -58.50
N VAL A 222 -100.29 140.50 -58.49
CA VAL A 222 -101.05 140.19 -57.26
C VAL A 222 -101.01 138.70 -56.86
N SER A 223 -101.12 137.78 -57.82
CA SER A 223 -101.17 136.32 -57.54
C SER A 223 -99.86 135.72 -57.04
N VAL A 224 -98.73 136.43 -57.19
CA VAL A 224 -97.38 135.96 -56.83
C VAL A 224 -97.29 135.59 -55.34
N ILE A 225 -97.98 136.33 -54.47
CA ILE A 225 -97.89 136.16 -53.01
C ILE A 225 -98.52 134.83 -52.55
N GLU A 226 -99.65 134.41 -53.14
CA GLU A 226 -100.31 133.14 -52.80
C GLU A 226 -99.62 131.93 -53.44
N GLU A 227 -99.15 132.07 -54.69
CA GLU A 227 -98.31 131.05 -55.31
C GLU A 227 -97.00 130.83 -54.53
N ASP A 228 -96.34 131.90 -54.08
CA ASP A 228 -95.09 131.77 -53.34
C ASP A 228 -95.33 131.27 -51.92
N ALA A 229 -96.47 131.60 -51.28
CA ALA A 229 -96.88 130.97 -50.03
C ALA A 229 -97.10 129.44 -50.16
N THR A 230 -97.71 128.99 -51.26
CA THR A 230 -97.90 127.54 -51.52
C THR A 230 -96.59 126.84 -51.90
N LYS A 231 -95.71 127.47 -52.71
CA LYS A 231 -94.34 126.99 -52.98
C LYS A 231 -93.53 126.88 -51.69
N ILE A 232 -93.56 127.90 -50.82
CA ILE A 232 -92.90 127.90 -49.50
C ILE A 232 -93.44 126.76 -48.63
N THR A 233 -94.74 126.49 -48.67
CA THR A 233 -95.35 125.40 -47.90
C THR A 233 -94.94 124.02 -48.42
N ALA A 234 -94.87 123.83 -49.74
CA ALA A 234 -94.35 122.60 -50.35
C ALA A 234 -92.84 122.40 -50.09
N LEU A 235 -92.06 123.48 -50.06
CA LEU A 235 -90.65 123.44 -49.68
C LEU A 235 -90.45 123.13 -48.20
N LYS A 236 -91.31 123.65 -47.31
CA LYS A 236 -91.31 123.26 -45.88
C LYS A 236 -91.60 121.77 -45.71
N LEU A 237 -92.67 121.24 -46.33
CA LEU A 237 -92.98 119.82 -46.24
C LEU A 237 -91.84 118.92 -46.75
N ARG A 238 -91.20 119.28 -47.87
CA ARG A 238 -90.00 118.57 -48.35
C ARG A 238 -88.79 118.70 -47.42
N LEU A 239 -88.62 119.86 -46.78
CA LEU A 239 -87.59 120.05 -45.76
C LEU A 239 -87.86 119.16 -44.55
N ASP A 240 -89.08 119.16 -44.03
CA ASP A 240 -89.51 118.35 -42.87
C ASP A 240 -89.41 116.85 -43.17
N GLU A 241 -89.79 116.41 -44.39
CA GLU A 241 -89.58 115.04 -44.88
C GLU A 241 -88.09 114.69 -44.95
N SER A 242 -87.24 115.56 -45.52
CA SER A 242 -85.80 115.31 -45.59
C SER A 242 -85.12 115.32 -44.21
N GLN A 243 -85.57 116.16 -43.27
CA GLN A 243 -85.13 116.15 -41.89
C GLN A 243 -85.54 114.85 -41.18
N LYS A 244 -86.77 114.37 -41.42
CA LYS A 244 -87.25 113.09 -40.88
C LYS A 244 -86.48 111.89 -41.44
N VAL A 245 -86.12 111.93 -42.73
CA VAL A 245 -85.21 110.93 -43.33
C VAL A 245 -83.82 111.01 -42.70
N LEU A 246 -83.22 112.19 -42.58
CA LEU A 246 -81.91 112.38 -41.94
C LEU A 246 -81.88 111.98 -40.46
N LEU A 247 -82.98 112.18 -39.72
CA LEU A 247 -83.13 111.69 -38.35
C LEU A 247 -83.16 110.16 -38.34
N LYS A 248 -83.97 109.53 -39.20
CA LYS A 248 -84.01 108.07 -39.31
C LYS A 248 -82.65 107.50 -39.74
N GLU A 249 -81.96 108.10 -40.70
CA GLU A 249 -80.61 107.68 -41.11
C GLU A 249 -79.59 107.80 -39.98
N ARG A 250 -79.74 108.77 -39.06
CA ARG A 250 -78.92 108.86 -37.85
C ARG A 250 -79.27 107.78 -36.83
N GLU A 251 -80.56 107.46 -36.65
CA GLU A 251 -81.04 106.37 -35.79
C GLU A 251 -80.58 105.00 -36.31
N ASP A 252 -80.80 104.73 -37.59
CA ASP A 252 -80.35 103.52 -38.31
C ASP A 252 -78.81 103.41 -38.25
N LYS A 253 -78.07 104.51 -38.44
CA LYS A 253 -76.60 104.53 -38.25
C LYS A 253 -76.18 104.20 -36.82
N LEU A 254 -76.84 104.76 -35.80
CA LEU A 254 -76.55 104.46 -34.39
C LEU A 254 -76.91 103.01 -34.02
N ALA A 255 -77.96 102.44 -34.61
CA ALA A 255 -78.31 101.04 -34.46
C ALA A 255 -77.26 100.12 -35.12
N LEU A 256 -76.79 100.48 -36.32
CA LEU A 256 -75.71 99.77 -37.01
C LEU A 256 -74.39 99.84 -36.23
N SER A 257 -73.98 101.01 -35.72
CA SER A 257 -72.79 101.14 -34.86
C SER A 257 -72.88 100.24 -33.62
N LYS A 258 -74.00 100.26 -32.89
CA LYS A 258 -74.22 99.37 -31.73
C LYS A 258 -74.24 97.88 -32.08
N ASN A 259 -74.59 97.52 -33.31
CA ASN A 259 -74.54 96.13 -33.77
C ASN A 259 -73.12 95.73 -34.22
N ILE A 260 -72.35 96.66 -34.79
CA ILE A 260 -70.90 96.47 -35.07
C ILE A 260 -70.15 96.26 -33.74
N GLU A 261 -70.34 97.14 -32.76
CA GLU A 261 -69.72 97.04 -31.42
C GLU A 261 -70.00 95.68 -30.75
N LYS A 262 -71.23 95.16 -30.87
CA LYS A 262 -71.59 93.81 -30.39
C LYS A 262 -70.85 92.71 -31.16
N LEU A 263 -70.86 92.76 -32.49
CA LEU A 263 -70.18 91.77 -33.34
C LEU A 263 -68.67 91.77 -33.13
N GLU A 264 -68.05 92.93 -32.88
CA GLU A 264 -66.64 93.07 -32.52
C GLU A 264 -66.37 92.49 -31.12
N GLY A 265 -67.27 92.69 -30.16
CA GLY A 265 -67.22 92.06 -28.84
C GLY A 265 -67.36 90.54 -28.91
N GLU A 266 -68.32 90.03 -29.68
CA GLU A 266 -68.53 88.59 -29.92
C GLU A 266 -67.32 87.97 -30.64
N LEU A 267 -66.80 88.61 -31.69
CA LEU A 267 -65.57 88.21 -32.38
C LEU A 267 -64.39 88.12 -31.40
N SER A 268 -64.27 89.06 -30.48
CA SER A 268 -63.21 89.09 -29.47
C SER A 268 -63.37 87.97 -28.45
N GLN A 269 -64.59 87.67 -28.01
CA GLN A 269 -64.88 86.50 -27.16
C GLN A 269 -64.58 85.18 -27.88
N TRP A 270 -64.92 85.06 -29.16
CA TRP A 270 -64.64 83.86 -29.96
C TRP A 270 -63.12 83.65 -30.18
N LYS A 271 -62.34 84.71 -30.34
CA LYS A 271 -60.86 84.64 -30.36
C LYS A 271 -60.31 84.09 -29.06
N ILE A 272 -60.74 84.62 -27.91
CA ILE A 272 -60.31 84.15 -26.58
C ILE A 272 -60.65 82.67 -26.38
N LYS A 273 -61.90 82.27 -26.66
CA LYS A 273 -62.34 80.86 -26.59
C LYS A 273 -61.52 79.94 -27.51
N TYR A 274 -61.14 80.41 -28.70
CA TYR A 274 -60.29 79.64 -29.62
C TYR A 274 -58.86 79.49 -29.08
N GLU A 275 -58.27 80.55 -28.51
CA GLU A 275 -56.95 80.48 -27.87
C GLU A 275 -56.95 79.57 -26.64
N GLU A 276 -57.99 79.62 -25.80
CA GLU A 276 -58.19 78.72 -24.65
C GLU A 276 -58.34 77.27 -25.11
N LEU A 277 -59.17 77.00 -26.12
CA LEU A 277 -59.33 75.66 -26.69
C LEU A 277 -58.01 75.13 -27.28
N ASN A 278 -57.21 76.00 -27.92
CA ASN A 278 -55.92 75.63 -28.47
C ASN A 278 -54.87 75.35 -27.37
N LYS A 279 -54.88 76.12 -26.26
CA LYS A 279 -54.07 75.85 -25.06
C LYS A 279 -54.46 74.51 -24.42
N ASN A 280 -55.76 74.25 -24.24
CA ASN A 280 -56.27 72.99 -23.70
C ASN A 280 -55.92 71.80 -24.59
N LYS A 281 -56.02 71.95 -25.92
CA LYS A 281 -55.57 70.95 -26.89
C LYS A 281 -54.07 70.66 -26.76
N GLN A 282 -53.23 71.69 -26.63
CA GLN A 282 -51.79 71.52 -26.42
C GLN A 282 -51.49 70.82 -25.10
N GLU A 283 -52.22 71.14 -24.02
CA GLU A 283 -52.01 70.54 -22.71
C GLU A 283 -52.42 69.06 -22.67
N VAL A 284 -53.58 68.71 -23.23
CA VAL A 284 -53.99 67.31 -23.41
C VAL A 284 -52.98 66.54 -24.29
N MET A 285 -52.39 67.19 -25.30
CA MET A 285 -51.36 66.57 -26.13
C MET A 285 -50.07 66.29 -25.34
N LYS A 286 -49.64 67.19 -24.43
CA LYS A 286 -48.52 66.94 -23.52
C LYS A 286 -48.82 65.80 -22.56
N GLN A 287 -49.99 65.81 -21.92
CA GLN A 287 -50.41 64.77 -20.97
C GLN A 287 -50.46 63.40 -21.64
N LEU A 288 -50.96 63.31 -22.88
CA LEU A 288 -50.94 62.09 -23.69
C LEU A 288 -49.51 61.62 -24.02
N ASN A 289 -48.57 62.54 -24.26
CA ASN A 289 -47.17 62.16 -24.51
C ASN A 289 -46.48 61.68 -23.23
N ILE A 290 -46.65 62.38 -22.10
CA ILE A 290 -46.13 61.97 -20.79
C ILE A 290 -46.69 60.60 -20.39
N LEU A 291 -47.98 60.34 -20.62
CA LEU A 291 -48.58 59.03 -20.35
C LEU A 291 -48.01 57.91 -21.25
N LYS A 292 -47.66 58.22 -22.51
CA LYS A 292 -46.96 57.27 -23.40
C LYS A 292 -45.53 57.00 -22.95
N GLU A 293 -44.80 58.03 -22.53
CA GLU A 293 -43.43 57.92 -22.00
C GLU A 293 -43.43 57.04 -20.73
N ILE A 294 -44.32 57.32 -19.77
CA ILE A 294 -44.50 56.49 -18.56
C ILE A 294 -44.84 55.04 -18.93
N HIS A 295 -45.81 54.81 -19.83
CA HIS A 295 -46.18 53.46 -20.23
C HIS A 295 -45.06 52.72 -20.98
N GLN A 296 -44.24 53.44 -21.75
CA GLN A 296 -43.07 52.88 -22.43
C GLN A 296 -41.95 52.51 -21.45
N ASP A 297 -41.71 53.34 -20.41
CA ASP A 297 -40.81 53.02 -19.29
C ASP A 297 -41.30 51.82 -18.48
N GLU A 298 -42.61 51.71 -18.22
CA GLU A 298 -43.23 50.57 -17.55
C GLU A 298 -43.07 49.28 -18.35
N LEU A 299 -43.33 49.31 -19.67
CA LEU A 299 -43.09 48.17 -20.57
C LEU A 299 -41.61 47.78 -20.63
N GLY A 300 -40.70 48.76 -20.55
CA GLY A 300 -39.26 48.53 -20.44
C GLY A 300 -38.92 47.73 -19.19
N ARG A 301 -39.33 48.20 -18.01
CA ARG A 301 -39.08 47.50 -16.73
C ARG A 301 -39.68 46.10 -16.69
N ILE A 302 -40.91 45.92 -17.16
CA ILE A 302 -41.57 44.60 -17.22
C ILE A 302 -40.81 43.64 -18.15
N SER A 303 -40.14 44.16 -19.17
CA SER A 303 -39.30 43.37 -20.08
C SER A 303 -37.96 43.01 -19.44
N GLU A 304 -37.32 43.95 -18.73
CA GLU A 304 -36.09 43.71 -17.95
C GLU A 304 -36.32 42.68 -16.81
N ASP A 305 -37.38 42.84 -16.02
CA ASP A 305 -37.79 41.89 -14.97
C ASP A 305 -38.00 40.47 -15.54
N LEU A 306 -38.64 40.36 -16.70
CA LEU A 306 -38.91 39.08 -17.38
C LEU A 306 -37.64 38.43 -17.93
N GLU A 307 -36.69 39.21 -18.46
CA GLU A 307 -35.39 38.70 -18.91
C GLU A 307 -34.55 38.19 -17.73
N ASP A 308 -34.58 38.87 -16.59
CA ASP A 308 -33.90 38.42 -15.36
C ASP A 308 -34.57 37.16 -14.76
N GLU A 309 -35.91 37.04 -14.76
CA GLU A 309 -36.60 35.80 -14.37
C GLU A 309 -36.24 34.62 -15.29
N LEU A 310 -36.18 34.84 -16.61
CA LEU A 310 -35.76 33.83 -17.58
C LEU A 310 -34.28 33.44 -17.38
N GLY A 311 -33.41 34.41 -17.08
CA GLY A 311 -32.00 34.18 -16.73
C GLY A 311 -31.85 33.35 -15.44
N ALA A 312 -32.58 33.72 -14.39
CA ALA A 312 -32.62 33.01 -13.12
C ALA A 312 -33.09 31.56 -13.29
N ARG A 313 -34.16 31.35 -14.06
CA ARG A 313 -34.70 30.03 -14.42
C ARG A 313 -33.70 29.20 -15.23
N SER A 314 -33.07 29.78 -16.25
CA SER A 314 -31.99 29.12 -17.01
C SER A 314 -30.82 28.70 -16.11
N SER A 315 -30.49 29.49 -15.08
CA SER A 315 -29.49 29.12 -14.07
C SER A 315 -29.94 27.95 -13.19
N MET A 316 -31.25 27.82 -12.93
CA MET A 316 -31.82 26.72 -12.15
C MET A 316 -31.87 25.43 -12.96
N ASP A 317 -32.30 25.49 -14.23
CA ASP A 317 -32.34 24.33 -15.13
C ASP A 317 -30.94 23.74 -15.36
N LYS A 318 -29.90 24.58 -15.45
CA LYS A 318 -28.48 24.13 -15.47
C LYS A 318 -28.09 23.36 -14.21
N LYS A 319 -28.38 23.92 -13.02
CA LYS A 319 -28.10 23.25 -11.72
C LYS A 319 -28.88 21.93 -11.58
N LEU A 320 -30.11 21.87 -12.10
CA LEU A 320 -30.91 20.63 -12.12
C LEU A 320 -30.32 19.58 -13.07
N ALA A 321 -29.75 19.98 -14.20
CA ALA A 321 -29.01 19.08 -15.10
C ALA A 321 -27.69 18.58 -14.46
N GLU A 322 -26.92 19.48 -13.83
CA GLU A 322 -25.71 19.13 -13.07
C GLU A 322 -25.98 18.10 -11.96
N LEU A 323 -27.02 18.33 -11.15
CA LEU A 323 -27.42 17.41 -10.08
C LEU A 323 -27.93 16.06 -10.60
N ARG A 324 -28.53 16.01 -11.81
CA ARG A 324 -28.91 14.74 -12.45
C ARG A 324 -27.69 13.96 -12.94
N MET A 325 -26.77 14.60 -13.65
CA MET A 325 -25.52 13.97 -14.09
C MET A 325 -24.68 13.45 -12.91
N GLU A 326 -24.62 14.21 -11.81
CA GLU A 326 -23.92 13.79 -10.59
C GLU A 326 -24.62 12.59 -9.91
N MET A 327 -25.95 12.55 -9.91
CA MET A 327 -26.71 11.39 -9.43
C MET A 327 -26.46 10.15 -10.29
N GLU A 328 -26.45 10.28 -11.61
CA GLU A 328 -26.15 9.20 -12.56
C GLU A 328 -24.71 8.69 -12.40
N ARG A 329 -23.73 9.60 -12.24
CA ARG A 329 -22.32 9.27 -11.95
C ARG A 329 -22.19 8.46 -10.66
N LEU A 330 -22.83 8.90 -9.57
CA LEU A 330 -22.82 8.21 -8.28
C LEU A 330 -23.53 6.85 -8.34
N GLN A 331 -24.58 6.69 -9.13
CA GLN A 331 -25.23 5.39 -9.35
C GLN A 331 -24.32 4.42 -10.12
N ALA A 332 -23.66 4.88 -11.18
CA ALA A 332 -22.70 4.09 -11.95
C ALA A 332 -21.48 3.67 -11.10
N GLU A 333 -20.95 4.58 -10.26
CA GLU A 333 -19.85 4.26 -9.34
C GLU A 333 -20.28 3.26 -8.26
N ASN A 334 -21.47 3.40 -7.68
CA ASN A 334 -22.01 2.46 -6.71
C ASN A 334 -22.14 1.05 -7.31
N ALA A 335 -22.67 0.91 -8.52
CA ALA A 335 -22.71 -0.37 -9.25
C ALA A 335 -21.30 -0.93 -9.54
N ALA A 336 -20.35 -0.07 -9.92
CA ALA A 336 -18.97 -0.46 -10.18
C ALA A 336 -18.18 -0.86 -8.92
N GLU A 337 -18.53 -0.32 -7.74
CA GLU A 337 -18.00 -0.75 -6.44
C GLU A 337 -18.65 -2.08 -5.98
N TRP A 338 -19.96 -2.28 -6.17
CA TRP A 338 -20.62 -3.57 -5.92
C TRP A 338 -19.97 -4.70 -6.71
N GLY A 339 -19.79 -4.52 -8.02
CA GLY A 339 -19.13 -5.50 -8.88
C GLY A 339 -17.65 -5.72 -8.52
N ARG A 340 -16.96 -4.74 -7.90
CA ARG A 340 -15.59 -4.90 -7.38
C ARG A 340 -15.58 -5.66 -6.06
N ARG A 341 -16.53 -5.38 -5.15
CA ARG A 341 -16.72 -6.09 -3.89
C ARG A 341 -16.97 -7.58 -4.11
N GLU A 342 -17.86 -7.93 -5.04
CA GLU A 342 -18.17 -9.34 -5.37
C GLU A 342 -16.92 -10.09 -5.88
N ARG A 343 -16.12 -9.46 -6.74
CA ARG A 343 -14.84 -10.03 -7.21
C ARG A 343 -13.84 -10.23 -6.06
N LEU A 344 -13.68 -9.25 -5.18
CA LEU A 344 -12.82 -9.38 -4.00
C LEU A 344 -13.33 -10.44 -3.00
N GLU A 345 -14.65 -10.62 -2.89
CA GLU A 345 -15.25 -11.63 -2.02
C GLU A 345 -15.07 -13.05 -2.58
N THR A 346 -15.17 -13.24 -3.90
CA THR A 346 -14.84 -14.53 -4.55
C THR A 346 -13.34 -14.83 -4.52
N GLU A 347 -12.47 -13.84 -4.72
CA GLU A 347 -11.02 -13.96 -4.57
C GLU A 347 -10.62 -14.35 -3.14
N LYS A 348 -11.16 -13.65 -2.12
CA LYS A 348 -11.00 -13.98 -0.70
C LYS A 348 -11.37 -15.44 -0.43
N LEU A 349 -12.55 -15.90 -0.89
CA LEU A 349 -12.99 -17.28 -0.68
C LEU A 349 -12.06 -18.32 -1.35
N ASN A 350 -11.42 -17.96 -2.47
CA ASN A 350 -10.41 -18.82 -3.10
C ASN A 350 -9.10 -18.85 -2.30
N LEU A 351 -8.60 -17.70 -1.85
CA LEU A 351 -7.42 -17.62 -0.99
C LEU A 351 -7.63 -18.33 0.36
N GLU A 352 -8.84 -18.29 0.94
CA GLU A 352 -9.18 -19.05 2.16
C GLU A 352 -9.14 -20.58 1.90
N ARG A 353 -9.63 -21.05 0.75
CA ARG A 353 -9.54 -22.47 0.34
C ARG A 353 -8.10 -22.90 0.12
N GLU A 354 -7.28 -22.06 -0.51
CA GLU A 354 -5.86 -22.34 -0.75
C GLU A 354 -5.04 -22.32 0.54
N ASN A 355 -5.27 -21.34 1.43
CA ASN A 355 -4.63 -21.31 2.74
C ASN A 355 -4.98 -22.55 3.58
N LYS A 356 -6.22 -23.06 3.48
CA LYS A 356 -6.60 -24.34 4.11
C LYS A 356 -5.86 -25.54 3.51
N LYS A 357 -5.69 -25.61 2.18
CA LYS A 357 -4.89 -26.67 1.52
C LYS A 357 -3.43 -26.63 1.97
N LEU A 358 -2.81 -25.44 1.97
CA LEU A 358 -1.41 -25.25 2.38
C LEU A 358 -1.17 -25.62 3.84
N ARG A 359 -2.10 -25.32 4.75
CA ARG A 359 -2.02 -25.76 6.16
C ARG A 359 -2.04 -27.28 6.29
N ALA A 360 -2.95 -27.96 5.58
CA ALA A 360 -2.98 -29.43 5.59
C ALA A 360 -1.68 -30.03 5.04
N GLN A 361 -1.13 -29.47 3.96
CA GLN A 361 0.17 -29.91 3.41
C GLN A 361 1.34 -29.68 4.38
N ILE A 362 1.31 -28.61 5.18
CA ILE A 362 2.31 -28.39 6.24
C ILE A 362 2.14 -29.45 7.34
N GLU A 363 0.91 -29.71 7.79
CA GLU A 363 0.59 -30.73 8.81
C GLU A 363 1.02 -32.14 8.36
N ASP A 364 0.72 -32.53 7.12
CA ASP A 364 1.18 -33.79 6.50
C ASP A 364 2.72 -33.91 6.50
N LEU A 365 3.42 -32.84 6.10
CA LEU A 365 4.88 -32.82 6.04
C LEU A 365 5.52 -32.81 7.43
N GLU A 366 4.95 -32.09 8.39
CA GLU A 366 5.38 -32.11 9.80
C GLU A 366 5.18 -33.50 10.41
N GLU A 367 4.07 -34.19 10.12
CA GLU A 367 3.87 -35.55 10.59
C GLU A 367 4.84 -36.54 9.93
N VAL A 368 5.12 -36.42 8.62
CA VAL A 368 6.14 -37.22 7.94
C VAL A 368 7.54 -36.99 8.53
N LEU A 369 7.89 -35.75 8.86
CA LEU A 369 9.15 -35.42 9.54
C LEU A 369 9.18 -35.97 10.98
N ALA A 370 8.07 -35.91 11.72
CA ALA A 370 7.97 -36.49 13.06
C ALA A 370 8.07 -38.03 13.03
N ARG A 371 7.41 -38.70 12.06
CA ARG A 371 7.52 -40.14 11.80
C ARG A 371 8.96 -40.53 11.49
N LYS A 372 9.63 -39.83 10.56
CA LYS A 372 11.06 -40.07 10.26
C LYS A 372 11.97 -39.87 11.47
N ARG A 373 11.80 -38.79 12.24
CA ARG A 373 12.57 -38.55 13.48
C ARG A 373 12.41 -39.70 14.49
N ARG A 374 11.20 -40.20 14.70
CA ARG A 374 10.92 -41.36 15.56
C ARG A 374 11.59 -42.64 15.03
N GLN A 375 11.52 -42.89 13.72
CA GLN A 375 12.16 -44.05 13.07
C GLN A 375 13.68 -44.02 13.24
N THR A 376 14.33 -42.89 12.93
CA THR A 376 15.79 -42.72 13.10
C THR A 376 16.19 -42.85 14.57
N ALA A 377 15.44 -42.26 15.51
CA ALA A 377 15.72 -42.40 16.94
C ALA A 377 15.59 -43.87 17.41
N SER A 378 14.57 -44.60 16.93
CA SER A 378 14.38 -46.01 17.27
C SER A 378 15.47 -46.92 16.69
N ALA A 379 15.97 -46.62 15.49
CA ALA A 379 17.07 -47.37 14.89
C ALA A 379 18.38 -47.15 15.67
N LEU A 380 18.70 -45.90 16.00
CA LEU A 380 19.87 -45.57 16.81
C LEU A 380 19.80 -46.14 18.24
N ASP A 381 18.61 -46.25 18.83
CA ASP A 381 18.39 -46.93 20.11
C ASP A 381 18.58 -48.45 20.01
N THR A 382 18.17 -49.10 18.92
CA THR A 382 18.47 -50.53 18.70
C THR A 382 19.95 -50.78 18.46
N ASP A 383 20.62 -49.94 17.64
CA ASP A 383 22.05 -50.06 17.33
C ASP A 383 22.92 -49.80 18.56
N LEU A 384 22.52 -48.84 19.41
CA LEU A 384 23.18 -48.57 20.68
C LEU A 384 23.04 -49.76 21.65
N LYS A 385 21.90 -50.46 21.64
CA LYS A 385 21.67 -51.65 22.49
C LYS A 385 22.44 -52.87 22.00
N THR A 386 22.56 -53.10 20.70
CA THR A 386 23.39 -54.20 20.16
C THR A 386 24.87 -53.95 20.46
N ILE A 387 25.38 -52.75 20.19
CA ILE A 387 26.77 -52.36 20.51
C ILE A 387 27.04 -52.47 22.03
N GLN A 388 26.09 -52.12 22.90
CA GLN A 388 26.24 -52.31 24.35
C GLN A 388 26.31 -53.79 24.75
N ALA A 389 25.51 -54.67 24.13
CA ALA A 389 25.55 -56.11 24.38
C ALA A 389 26.86 -56.75 23.89
N GLU A 390 27.32 -56.38 22.68
CA GLU A 390 28.61 -56.82 22.13
C GLU A 390 29.78 -56.34 23.01
N LEU A 391 29.76 -55.08 23.44
CA LEU A 391 30.76 -54.53 24.37
C LEU A 391 30.78 -55.30 25.70
N PHE A 392 29.61 -55.69 26.23
CA PHE A 392 29.52 -56.46 27.47
C PHE A 392 30.14 -57.86 27.32
N GLU A 393 29.77 -58.61 26.28
CA GLU A 393 30.33 -59.94 26.02
C GLU A 393 31.84 -59.87 25.70
N LYS A 394 32.31 -58.85 24.98
CA LYS A 394 33.76 -58.63 24.75
C LYS A 394 34.53 -58.31 26.02
N ASN A 395 33.94 -57.57 26.98
CA ASN A 395 34.55 -57.35 28.29
C ASN A 395 34.62 -58.64 29.13
N LYS A 396 33.60 -59.51 29.01
CA LYS A 396 33.54 -60.83 29.66
C LYS A 396 34.56 -61.80 29.08
N GLU A 397 34.64 -61.94 27.75
CA GLU A 397 35.71 -62.68 27.05
C GLU A 397 37.11 -62.21 27.50
N LEU A 398 37.31 -60.90 27.61
CA LEU A 398 38.57 -60.29 28.04
C LEU A 398 38.87 -60.56 29.54
N ALA A 399 37.86 -60.71 30.39
CA ALA A 399 38.04 -61.13 31.78
C ALA A 399 38.39 -62.62 31.88
N ASP A 400 37.72 -63.48 31.11
CA ASP A 400 38.00 -64.92 31.04
C ASP A 400 39.41 -65.19 30.48
N LEU A 401 39.82 -64.47 29.43
CA LEU A 401 41.19 -64.54 28.90
C LEU A 401 42.24 -64.09 29.92
N LYS A 402 41.97 -63.03 30.71
CA LYS A 402 42.84 -62.64 31.84
C LYS A 402 42.93 -63.73 32.91
N HIS A 403 41.83 -64.40 33.21
CA HIS A 403 41.79 -65.49 34.19
C HIS A 403 42.55 -66.73 33.69
N ILE A 404 42.37 -67.11 32.42
CA ILE A 404 43.10 -68.22 31.76
C ILE A 404 44.60 -67.90 31.68
N HIS A 405 44.98 -66.69 31.25
CA HIS A 405 46.39 -66.25 31.24
C HIS A 405 47.01 -66.33 32.65
N THR A 406 46.27 -65.94 33.69
CA THR A 406 46.75 -66.03 35.08
C THR A 406 46.95 -67.48 35.54
N LYS A 407 46.06 -68.41 35.15
CA LYS A 407 46.22 -69.86 35.39
C LYS A 407 47.46 -70.42 34.67
N LEU A 408 47.58 -70.16 33.37
CA LEU A 408 48.70 -70.62 32.55
C LEU A 408 50.04 -70.06 33.08
N LYS A 409 50.07 -68.80 33.50
CA LYS A 409 51.26 -68.19 34.13
C LYS A 409 51.66 -68.89 35.42
N LYS A 410 50.70 -69.30 36.26
CA LYS A 410 50.96 -70.08 37.48
C LYS A 410 51.48 -71.49 37.15
N GLN A 411 50.83 -72.18 36.21
CA GLN A 411 51.28 -73.51 35.75
C GLN A 411 52.69 -73.47 35.13
N TYR A 412 53.01 -72.43 34.36
CA TYR A 412 54.36 -72.21 33.84
C TYR A 412 55.38 -71.98 34.96
N GLN A 413 55.05 -71.18 35.98
CA GLN A 413 55.92 -70.99 37.15
C GLN A 413 56.12 -72.29 37.95
N GLU A 414 55.08 -73.12 38.09
CA GLU A 414 55.15 -74.44 38.71
C GLU A 414 56.06 -75.39 37.90
N LYS A 415 55.91 -75.44 36.58
CA LYS A 415 56.78 -76.25 35.69
C LYS A 415 58.22 -75.75 35.64
N MET A 416 58.46 -74.44 35.71
CA MET A 416 59.81 -73.88 35.84
C MET A 416 60.46 -74.25 37.18
N ALA A 417 59.68 -74.32 38.27
CA ALA A 417 60.16 -74.82 39.55
C ALA A 417 60.47 -76.32 39.51
N GLU A 418 59.57 -77.15 38.96
CA GLU A 418 59.80 -78.59 38.73
C GLU A 418 61.07 -78.85 37.93
N LEU A 419 61.28 -78.10 36.83
CA LEU A 419 62.48 -78.19 36.00
C LEU A 419 63.74 -77.80 36.78
N ALA A 420 63.69 -76.73 37.58
CA ALA A 420 64.81 -76.35 38.46
C ALA A 420 65.11 -77.41 39.53
N HIS A 421 64.10 -78.14 40.04
CA HIS A 421 64.31 -79.28 40.92
C HIS A 421 64.85 -80.51 40.18
N ALA A 422 64.44 -80.74 38.92
CA ALA A 422 64.99 -81.81 38.10
C ALA A 422 66.46 -81.57 37.76
N ASN A 423 66.82 -80.37 37.32
CA ASN A 423 68.21 -80.00 37.01
C ASN A 423 69.13 -80.18 38.22
N ARG A 424 68.72 -79.75 39.42
CA ARG A 424 69.49 -79.99 40.66
C ARG A 424 69.74 -81.47 40.96
N ARG A 425 68.82 -82.37 40.63
CA ARG A 425 69.04 -83.82 40.75
C ARG A 425 70.04 -84.33 39.70
N VAL A 426 69.97 -83.83 38.47
CA VAL A 426 70.96 -84.14 37.43
C VAL A 426 72.35 -83.65 37.83
N GLU A 427 72.47 -82.42 38.34
CA GLU A 427 73.72 -81.86 38.89
C GLU A 427 74.28 -82.71 40.06
N GLN A 428 73.40 -83.21 40.95
CA GLN A 428 73.78 -84.13 42.03
C GLN A 428 74.31 -85.46 41.49
N HIS A 429 73.57 -86.12 40.60
CA HIS A 429 73.99 -87.39 40.00
C HIS A 429 75.24 -87.25 39.12
N GLU A 430 75.41 -86.13 38.42
CA GLU A 430 76.67 -85.79 37.75
C GLU A 430 77.83 -85.69 38.76
N GLY A 431 77.60 -85.07 39.92
CA GLY A 431 78.57 -85.00 41.01
C GLY A 431 78.94 -86.37 41.59
N GLU A 432 77.95 -87.25 41.73
CA GLU A 432 78.14 -88.64 42.16
C GLU A 432 78.92 -89.45 41.10
N VAL A 433 78.55 -89.34 39.82
CA VAL A 433 79.28 -89.96 38.70
C VAL A 433 80.72 -89.44 38.61
N LYS A 434 80.96 -88.14 38.84
CA LYS A 434 82.31 -87.56 38.89
C LYS A 434 83.14 -88.15 40.04
N LYS A 435 82.56 -88.30 41.25
CA LYS A 435 83.20 -88.98 42.39
C LYS A 435 83.49 -90.47 42.10
N LEU A 436 82.53 -91.19 41.52
CA LEU A 436 82.68 -92.61 41.18
C LEU A 436 83.75 -92.83 40.10
N ARG A 437 83.83 -91.94 39.09
CA ARG A 437 84.93 -91.95 38.10
C ARG A 437 86.29 -91.77 38.77
N LEU A 438 86.44 -90.79 39.66
CA LEU A 438 87.67 -90.58 40.43
C LEU A 438 88.02 -91.82 41.29
N ARG A 439 87.04 -92.43 41.98
CA ARG A 439 87.31 -93.65 42.76
C ARG A 439 87.66 -94.86 41.87
N VAL A 440 87.14 -94.95 40.65
CA VAL A 440 87.55 -95.96 39.65
C VAL A 440 88.97 -95.67 39.13
N GLU A 441 89.38 -94.41 38.99
CA GLU A 441 90.76 -94.04 38.65
C GLU A 441 91.75 -94.28 39.80
N GLU A 442 91.32 -94.12 41.05
CA GLU A 442 92.08 -94.55 42.24
C GLU A 442 92.22 -96.07 42.29
N LEU A 443 91.11 -96.82 42.18
CA LEU A 443 91.11 -98.29 42.16
C LEU A 443 91.95 -98.86 41.01
N LYS A 444 92.03 -98.18 39.85
CA LYS A 444 92.94 -98.56 38.75
C LYS A 444 94.42 -98.34 39.08
N LYS A 445 94.76 -97.30 39.87
CA LYS A 445 96.14 -97.07 40.35
C LYS A 445 96.50 -98.08 41.45
N GLU A 446 95.59 -98.33 42.38
CA GLU A 446 95.72 -99.36 43.42
C GLU A 446 95.88 -100.76 42.79
N LEU A 447 95.12 -101.08 41.73
CA LEU A 447 95.27 -102.31 40.96
C LEU A 447 96.63 -102.40 40.25
N ALA A 448 97.05 -101.35 39.53
CA ALA A 448 98.34 -101.34 38.85
C ALA A 448 99.51 -101.49 39.84
N GLN A 449 99.42 -100.87 41.02
CA GLN A 449 100.40 -101.06 42.10
C GLN A 449 100.41 -102.51 42.63
N ALA A 450 99.24 -103.14 42.79
CA ALA A 450 99.16 -104.54 43.18
C ALA A 450 99.64 -105.51 42.08
N GLU A 451 99.50 -105.14 40.80
CA GLU A 451 100.05 -105.86 39.65
C GLU A 451 101.59 -105.74 39.62
N ASP A 452 102.15 -104.54 39.82
CA ASP A 452 103.59 -104.30 39.98
C ASP A 452 104.17 -105.09 41.19
N GLU A 453 103.51 -105.06 42.35
CA GLU A 453 103.90 -105.85 43.53
C GLU A 453 103.83 -107.36 43.26
N LEU A 454 102.82 -107.84 42.54
CA LEU A 454 102.68 -109.25 42.17
C LEU A 454 103.76 -109.70 41.17
N ASP A 455 104.15 -108.85 40.23
CA ASP A 455 105.20 -109.17 39.27
C ASP A 455 106.59 -109.07 39.93
N GLU A 456 106.80 -108.13 40.87
CA GLU A 456 107.99 -108.09 41.72
C GLU A 456 108.08 -109.32 42.65
N ALA A 457 106.97 -109.75 43.25
CA ALA A 457 106.89 -111.02 43.99
C ALA A 457 107.16 -112.22 43.07
N HIS A 458 106.65 -112.25 41.84
CA HIS A 458 107.00 -113.27 40.84
C HIS A 458 108.47 -113.20 40.43
N ASN A 459 109.10 -112.01 40.41
CA ASN A 459 110.53 -111.87 40.15
C ASN A 459 111.38 -112.35 41.35
N GLN A 460 110.93 -112.12 42.58
CA GLN A 460 111.52 -112.71 43.79
C GLN A 460 111.38 -114.24 43.79
N ALA A 461 110.19 -114.77 43.48
CA ALA A 461 109.95 -116.20 43.33
C ALA A 461 110.84 -116.82 42.23
N ARG A 462 110.99 -116.16 41.06
CA ARG A 462 111.92 -116.58 40.00
C ARG A 462 113.39 -116.53 40.44
N LYS A 463 113.80 -115.56 41.26
CA LYS A 463 115.17 -115.51 41.86
C LYS A 463 115.38 -116.67 42.84
N LEU A 464 114.42 -116.92 43.74
CA LEU A 464 114.47 -118.03 44.69
C LEU A 464 114.48 -119.39 43.98
N GLN A 465 113.60 -119.58 43.00
CA GLN A 465 113.53 -120.80 42.17
C GLN A 465 114.86 -121.06 41.45
N ARG A 466 115.51 -120.03 40.90
CA ARG A 466 116.87 -120.15 40.33
C ARG A 466 117.89 -120.58 41.39
N SER A 467 117.83 -120.03 42.60
CA SER A 467 118.76 -120.44 43.68
C SER A 467 118.56 -121.90 44.13
N PHE A 468 117.30 -122.36 44.23
CA PHE A 468 116.98 -123.77 44.49
C PHE A 468 117.34 -124.68 43.30
N GLN A 469 117.26 -124.20 42.07
CA GLN A 469 117.63 -124.98 40.89
C GLN A 469 119.15 -125.20 40.81
N VAL A 470 119.97 -124.19 41.15
CA VAL A 470 121.43 -124.34 41.31
C VAL A 470 121.77 -125.35 42.42
N GLN A 471 121.03 -125.35 43.53
CA GLN A 471 121.17 -126.38 44.59
C GLN A 471 120.76 -127.78 44.09
N LEU A 472 119.72 -127.89 43.26
CA LEU A 472 119.26 -129.15 42.68
C LEU A 472 120.23 -129.72 41.65
N GLU A 473 120.91 -128.91 40.82
CA GLU A 473 121.95 -129.39 39.90
C GLU A 473 123.15 -130.01 40.66
N HIS A 474 123.52 -129.39 41.79
CA HIS A 474 124.52 -129.93 42.74
C HIS A 474 124.12 -131.30 43.33
N LEU A 475 122.82 -131.53 43.55
CA LEU A 475 122.31 -132.81 44.06
C LEU A 475 122.11 -133.86 42.95
N GLN A 476 121.63 -133.46 41.76
CA GLN A 476 121.45 -134.37 40.62
C GLN A 476 122.79 -134.97 40.14
N SER A 477 123.89 -134.24 40.28
CA SER A 477 125.24 -134.71 39.97
C SER A 477 125.71 -135.89 40.84
N ARG A 478 125.00 -136.23 41.93
CA ARG A 478 125.34 -137.38 42.81
C ARG A 478 124.53 -138.65 42.57
N LEU A 479 123.42 -138.63 41.82
CA LEU A 479 122.42 -139.73 41.87
C LEU A 479 122.13 -140.47 40.55
N ARG A 480 122.97 -140.32 39.50
CA ARG A 480 122.84 -141.13 38.26
C ARG A 480 124.16 -141.70 37.72
N ARG A 481 124.79 -142.57 38.52
CA ARG A 481 125.36 -143.83 37.98
C ARG A 481 124.30 -144.93 38.13
N GLN A 482 124.39 -145.98 37.31
CA GLN A 482 123.63 -147.25 37.37
C GLN A 482 122.20 -147.26 36.74
N GLN A 483 122.13 -147.61 35.44
CA GLN A 483 121.22 -148.59 34.76
C GLN A 483 119.67 -148.46 34.92
N SER A 484 118.79 -148.73 33.92
CA SER A 484 118.91 -149.11 32.48
C SER A 484 117.58 -148.84 31.70
N THR A 485 117.59 -148.95 30.37
CA THR A 485 116.52 -148.70 29.35
C THR A 485 115.67 -149.96 29.01
N PRO A 486 114.63 -149.99 28.11
CA PRO A 486 114.00 -148.94 27.25
C PRO A 486 112.42 -148.92 27.15
N LEU A 487 111.89 -148.14 26.18
CA LEU A 487 110.62 -148.27 25.39
C LEU A 487 109.30 -147.50 25.73
N PHE A 488 108.87 -146.70 24.72
CA PHE A 488 107.52 -146.31 24.24
C PHE A 488 106.48 -145.54 25.11
N GLY A 489 105.78 -144.58 24.45
CA GLY A 489 104.67 -143.75 24.97
C GLY A 489 104.75 -142.29 24.46
N LYS A 490 103.76 -141.77 23.70
CA LYS A 490 103.95 -140.58 22.83
C LYS A 490 102.73 -139.63 22.80
N MET A 491 102.99 -138.33 22.52
CA MET A 491 102.01 -137.22 22.23
C MET A 491 101.24 -136.69 23.48
N ARG A 492 100.68 -135.46 23.57
CA ARG A 492 100.64 -134.17 22.79
C ARG A 492 100.27 -133.08 23.84
N SER A 493 100.78 -131.85 23.96
CA SER A 493 101.10 -130.70 23.08
C SER A 493 99.89 -129.82 22.61
N THR A 494 99.76 -128.64 23.24
CA THR A 494 99.53 -127.27 22.69
C THR A 494 98.24 -126.85 21.93
N ARG A 495 97.51 -125.87 22.52
CA ARG A 495 97.29 -124.44 22.10
C ARG A 495 96.48 -124.06 20.82
N PHE A 496 95.65 -123.00 20.93
CA PHE A 496 94.75 -122.36 19.92
C PHE A 496 93.54 -123.24 19.48
N GLY A 497 92.38 -122.77 18.97
CA GLY A 497 91.90 -121.47 18.41
C GLY A 497 91.76 -121.54 16.86
N PRO A 498 90.87 -120.80 16.13
CA PRO A 498 89.84 -119.80 16.53
C PRO A 498 88.47 -119.86 15.74
N ASP A 499 87.63 -118.83 15.91
CA ASP A 499 86.62 -118.11 15.05
C ASP A 499 85.84 -118.70 13.83
N ASP A 500 84.51 -118.43 13.82
CA ASP A 500 83.55 -118.04 12.71
C ASP A 500 83.35 -118.95 11.45
N PRO A 501 82.39 -118.74 10.49
CA PRO A 501 81.69 -117.51 10.04
C PRO A 501 80.14 -117.48 10.10
N GLY A 502 79.55 -116.30 9.78
CA GLY A 502 78.09 -116.06 9.63
C GLY A 502 77.60 -115.77 8.18
N ASP A 503 76.71 -114.77 8.03
CA ASP A 503 75.93 -114.37 6.80
C ASP A 503 74.75 -115.33 6.46
N GLY A 504 73.55 -114.94 6.00
CA GLY A 504 72.86 -113.66 5.72
C GLY A 504 71.46 -113.99 5.12
N THR A 505 70.44 -113.14 4.91
CA THR A 505 70.09 -111.71 5.16
C THR A 505 68.54 -111.65 5.43
N SER A 506 67.68 -110.60 5.40
CA SER A 506 67.65 -109.20 4.92
C SER A 506 66.60 -108.35 5.73
N ASP A 507 66.54 -107.05 5.44
CA ASP A 507 65.49 -106.04 5.78
C ASP A 507 64.47 -105.89 4.59
N PRO A 508 63.44 -104.99 4.54
CA PRO A 508 63.00 -103.95 5.50
C PRO A 508 61.46 -103.70 5.69
N ASP A 509 61.14 -102.65 6.45
CA ASP A 509 60.08 -101.60 6.28
C ASP A 509 58.61 -101.72 6.79
N GLU A 510 58.14 -100.52 7.21
CA GLU A 510 56.79 -99.93 7.33
C GLU A 510 55.73 -100.41 8.37
N ASP A 511 55.75 -99.69 9.52
CA ASP A 511 54.72 -98.74 9.98
C ASP A 511 53.46 -99.08 10.84
N GLU A 512 53.16 -98.06 11.65
CA GLU A 512 51.97 -97.69 12.44
C GLU A 512 51.03 -98.74 13.07
N ASP A 513 51.00 -98.74 14.42
CA ASP A 513 49.71 -98.64 15.14
C ASP A 513 49.90 -97.91 16.50
N LEU A 514 49.61 -96.60 16.56
CA LEU A 514 49.67 -95.78 17.77
C LEU A 514 48.27 -95.57 18.36
N GLN A 515 47.92 -96.35 19.40
CA GLN A 515 46.70 -96.13 20.16
C GLN A 515 46.96 -95.71 21.60
N ILE A 516 46.45 -94.51 21.95
CA ILE A 516 45.85 -94.15 23.25
C ILE A 516 46.90 -93.99 24.40
N GLN A 517 46.88 -92.96 25.26
CA GLN A 517 45.78 -92.13 25.76
C GLN A 517 46.21 -90.69 26.10
N VAL A 518 45.27 -89.74 26.01
CA VAL A 518 45.29 -88.45 26.73
C VAL A 518 44.40 -88.59 27.97
N PRO A 519 44.89 -88.24 29.18
CA PRO A 519 44.49 -86.98 29.81
C PRO A 519 45.64 -85.99 30.06
#